data_AF-A0A7W8CSE4-F1
#
_entry.id   AF-A0A7W8CSE4-F1
#
_cell.length_a   1.000
_cell.length_b   1.000
_cell.length_c   1.000
_cell.angle_alpha   90.00
_cell.angle_beta   90.00
_cell.angle_gamma   90.00
#
_symmetry.space_group_name_H-M   'P 1'
#
loop_
_entity.id
_entity.type
_entity.pdbx_description
1 polymer ?
#
loop_
_entity_poly.entity_id
_entity_poly.type
_entity_poly.pdbx_seq_one_letter_code
_entity_poly.pdbx_strand_id
1 'polypeptide(L)'
;MPTIYTAIFRNNNKEEEIDLFALTPEKYYKTYKSNLFCSEVNCFAKLCYVVMPGDKKRSYLRKWRNSPHSENCIHYTEEVKDGTRKRRSGTTLAIASEDQIRRSLKQGFELELLSDEEREKRKEENRRKRNKRIRRNSGINKSEQLSIVLVTNPEEATQVLNEVKGGRLVKRNVDALTNGDLWNTRTIIGYFYDLEHSKERTIVRVVKNGSFLDIKFEEAFFAAMPEYQGMFHLIERFAKENDRIIIIATGEVRRNEEKKEFSVSVFDKNGLSVHGKRLVDLAREYALGHFNF
;
A
#
# COMPACT_ATOMS: atom_id res chain seq x y z
N MET A 1 17.71 -26.10 -6.18
CA MET A 1 17.51 -26.90 -4.95
C MET A 1 17.72 -28.36 -5.31
N PRO A 2 18.47 -29.14 -4.51
CA PRO A 2 18.65 -30.55 -4.77
C PRO A 2 17.29 -31.25 -4.73
N THR A 3 17.00 -32.04 -5.77
CA THR A 3 15.72 -32.76 -5.90
C THR A 3 15.87 -34.11 -5.24
N ILE A 4 14.92 -34.49 -4.39
CA ILE A 4 14.93 -35.78 -3.68
C ILE A 4 14.22 -36.81 -4.56
N TYR A 5 14.91 -37.91 -4.88
CA TYR A 5 14.39 -38.96 -5.76
C TYR A 5 13.94 -40.20 -4.97
N THR A 6 14.54 -40.48 -3.82
CA THR A 6 14.22 -41.63 -2.98
C THR A 6 13.68 -41.21 -1.62
N ALA A 7 12.79 -42.02 -1.04
CA ALA A 7 12.23 -41.81 0.29
C ALA A 7 12.03 -43.13 1.03
N ILE A 8 12.18 -43.12 2.35
CA ILE A 8 11.87 -44.27 3.20
C ILE A 8 10.43 -44.12 3.70
N PHE A 9 9.60 -45.11 3.44
CA PHE A 9 8.28 -45.23 4.05
C PHE A 9 8.38 -45.99 5.36
N ARG A 10 7.91 -45.39 6.46
CA ARG A 10 7.82 -46.04 7.78
C ARG A 10 6.37 -46.13 8.23
N ASN A 11 5.88 -47.35 8.47
CA ASN A 11 4.56 -47.56 9.07
C ASN A 11 4.59 -48.75 10.03
N ASN A 12 4.44 -48.48 11.33
CA ASN A 12 4.14 -49.41 12.45
C ASN A 12 4.75 -50.83 12.40
N ASN A 13 5.91 -51.03 11.73
CA ASN A 13 6.79 -52.21 11.64
C ASN A 13 7.32 -52.53 10.22
N LYS A 14 7.02 -51.72 9.20
CA LYS A 14 7.62 -51.85 7.86
C LYS A 14 8.41 -50.61 7.47
N GLU A 15 9.64 -50.85 7.01
CA GLU A 15 10.48 -49.86 6.34
C GLU A 15 10.69 -50.29 4.89
N GLU A 16 10.23 -49.48 3.94
CA GLU A 16 10.39 -49.73 2.51
C GLU A 16 11.00 -48.51 1.84
N GLU A 17 12.00 -48.73 0.98
CA GLU A 17 12.55 -47.67 0.13
C GLU A 17 11.65 -47.50 -1.10
N ILE A 18 11.25 -46.25 -1.33
CA ILE A 18 10.34 -45.89 -2.41
C ILE A 18 11.01 -44.88 -3.30
N ASP A 19 11.03 -45.22 -4.59
CA ASP A 19 11.52 -44.36 -5.64
C ASP A 19 10.41 -43.42 -6.14
N LEU A 20 10.77 -42.18 -6.50
CA LEU A 20 9.84 -41.15 -6.96
C LEU A 20 9.01 -41.60 -8.15
N PHE A 21 9.60 -42.41 -9.03
CA PHE A 21 8.96 -42.94 -10.24
C PHE A 21 7.86 -43.97 -9.96
N ALA A 22 7.92 -44.65 -8.82
CA ALA A 22 6.89 -45.61 -8.40
C ALA A 22 5.67 -44.91 -7.74
N LEU A 23 5.79 -43.61 -7.46
CA LEU A 23 4.79 -42.84 -6.73
C LEU A 23 3.74 -42.25 -7.67
N THR A 24 2.48 -42.64 -7.45
CA THR A 24 1.31 -41.99 -8.07
C THR A 24 0.56 -41.16 -7.03
N PRO A 25 -0.16 -40.09 -7.44
CA PRO A 25 -0.93 -39.25 -6.52
C PRO A 25 -1.90 -40.08 -5.66
N GLU A 26 -2.58 -41.06 -6.25
CA GLU A 26 -3.53 -41.92 -5.54
C GLU A 26 -2.87 -42.77 -4.45
N LYS A 27 -1.73 -43.41 -4.76
CA LYS A 27 -0.96 -44.20 -3.80
C LYS A 27 -0.41 -43.32 -2.68
N TYR A 28 0.05 -42.11 -3.01
CA TYR A 28 0.54 -41.17 -2.02
C TYR A 28 -0.55 -40.79 -1.00
N TYR A 29 -1.74 -40.41 -1.45
CA TYR A 29 -2.81 -39.99 -0.53
C TYR A 29 -3.38 -41.14 0.30
N LYS A 30 -3.44 -42.36 -0.25
CA LYS A 30 -4.01 -43.54 0.43
C LYS A 30 -3.03 -44.20 1.41
N THR A 31 -1.74 -44.27 1.06
CA THR A 31 -0.77 -45.13 1.76
C THR A 31 0.40 -44.36 2.36
N TYR A 32 0.97 -43.40 1.63
CA TYR A 32 2.27 -42.80 1.98
C TYR A 32 2.18 -41.45 2.69
N LYS A 33 1.00 -40.84 2.74
CA LYS A 33 0.79 -39.51 3.33
C LYS A 33 1.28 -39.49 4.79
N SER A 34 2.15 -38.52 5.10
CA SER A 34 2.74 -38.28 6.42
C SER A 34 3.78 -39.30 6.91
N ASN A 35 4.05 -40.35 6.13
CA ASN A 35 4.91 -41.48 6.51
C ASN A 35 6.16 -41.62 5.62
N LEU A 36 6.43 -40.66 4.74
CA LEU A 36 7.65 -40.60 3.93
C LEU A 36 8.74 -39.83 4.68
N PHE A 37 9.94 -40.38 4.69
CA PHE A 37 11.14 -39.84 5.32
C PHE A 37 12.29 -39.77 4.32
N CYS A 38 13.30 -38.96 4.63
CA CYS A 38 14.54 -38.89 3.86
C CYS A 38 15.27 -40.24 3.87
N SER A 39 15.87 -40.61 2.75
CA SER A 39 16.65 -41.84 2.58
C SER A 39 18.04 -41.79 3.22
N GLU A 40 18.51 -40.59 3.59
CA GLU A 40 19.86 -40.40 4.11
C GLU A 40 20.02 -40.97 5.52
N VAL A 41 21.21 -41.55 5.79
CA VAL A 41 21.55 -42.11 7.11
C VAL A 41 21.42 -41.02 8.19
N ASN A 42 20.75 -41.34 9.28
CA ASN A 42 20.49 -40.43 10.40
C ASN A 42 19.68 -39.16 10.03
N CYS A 43 18.89 -39.19 8.96
CA CYS A 43 17.97 -38.11 8.62
C CYS A 43 16.51 -38.48 8.91
N PHE A 44 15.88 -37.78 9.87
CA PHE A 44 14.47 -38.01 10.25
C PHE A 44 13.51 -36.99 9.60
N ALA A 45 13.95 -36.30 8.55
CA ALA A 45 13.13 -35.32 7.86
C ALA A 45 11.97 -36.00 7.12
N LYS A 46 10.74 -35.52 7.37
CA LYS A 46 9.54 -35.94 6.67
C LYS A 46 9.51 -35.33 5.27
N LEU A 47 9.00 -36.07 4.31
CA LEU A 47 8.83 -35.66 2.92
C LEU A 47 7.35 -35.63 2.52
N CYS A 48 7.03 -34.79 1.54
CA CYS A 48 5.75 -34.77 0.84
C CYS A 48 5.96 -34.87 -0.67
N TYR A 49 5.04 -35.59 -1.32
CA TYR A 49 4.97 -35.64 -2.77
C TYR A 49 4.24 -34.41 -3.31
N VAL A 50 4.86 -33.72 -4.26
CA VAL A 50 4.31 -32.55 -4.93
C VAL A 50 3.97 -32.92 -6.37
N VAL A 51 2.67 -32.94 -6.67
CA VAL A 51 2.16 -33.15 -8.03
C VAL A 51 2.27 -31.84 -8.80
N MET A 52 2.96 -31.87 -9.93
CA MET A 52 3.03 -30.72 -10.85
C MET A 52 2.00 -30.89 -11.97
N PRO A 53 1.20 -29.84 -12.28
CA PRO A 53 0.25 -29.90 -13.38
C PRO A 53 0.97 -29.74 -14.73
N GLY A 54 0.73 -30.68 -15.66
CA GLY A 54 1.18 -30.67 -17.05
C GLY A 54 2.48 -31.42 -17.33
N ASP A 55 2.68 -31.84 -18.59
CA ASP A 55 3.76 -32.75 -19.03
C ASP A 55 5.18 -32.16 -18.93
N LYS A 56 5.29 -30.84 -18.78
CA LYS A 56 6.57 -30.12 -18.80
C LYS A 56 7.29 -30.08 -17.46
N LYS A 57 6.65 -30.48 -16.34
CA LYS A 57 7.23 -30.44 -15.00
C LYS A 57 7.05 -31.79 -14.31
N ARG A 58 8.16 -32.44 -13.98
CA ARG A 58 8.12 -33.71 -13.24
C ARG A 58 7.69 -33.47 -11.79
N SER A 59 6.81 -34.33 -11.28
CA SER A 59 6.51 -34.40 -9.85
C SER A 59 7.79 -34.65 -9.06
N TYR A 60 7.86 -34.19 -7.81
CA TYR A 60 9.05 -34.33 -6.97
C TYR A 60 8.70 -34.47 -5.50
N LEU A 61 9.67 -34.95 -4.71
CA LEU A 61 9.58 -34.97 -3.26
C LEU A 61 10.13 -33.66 -2.67
N ARG A 62 9.41 -33.12 -1.70
CA ARG A 62 9.79 -31.92 -0.97
C ARG A 62 9.79 -32.20 0.52
N LYS A 63 10.66 -31.56 1.29
CA LYS A 63 10.57 -31.58 2.76
C LYS A 63 9.20 -31.11 3.27
N TRP A 64 8.73 -31.75 4.33
CA TRP A 64 7.56 -31.37 5.09
C TRP A 64 7.83 -30.09 5.89
N ARG A 65 6.78 -29.30 6.13
CA ARG A 65 6.92 -28.04 6.87
C ARG A 65 7.38 -28.32 8.31
N ASN A 66 8.40 -27.60 8.79
CA ASN A 66 9.00 -27.74 10.12
C ASN A 66 9.64 -29.12 10.41
N SER A 67 10.07 -29.84 9.37
CA SER A 67 10.85 -31.07 9.52
C SER A 67 12.19 -30.88 8.80
N PRO A 68 13.16 -30.19 9.44
CA PRO A 68 14.45 -29.93 8.81
C PRO A 68 15.22 -31.24 8.62
N HIS A 69 16.02 -31.29 7.57
CA HIS A 69 17.05 -32.31 7.44
C HIS A 69 18.10 -32.12 8.54
N SER A 70 18.75 -33.22 8.95
CA SER A 70 19.93 -33.16 9.83
C SER A 70 21.06 -32.37 9.14
N GLU A 71 21.92 -31.72 9.92
CA GLU A 71 23.03 -30.89 9.41
C GLU A 71 23.97 -31.67 8.48
N ASN A 72 24.10 -32.98 8.72
CA ASN A 72 24.93 -33.89 7.93
C ASN A 72 24.23 -34.44 6.67
N CYS A 73 23.00 -34.01 6.37
CA CYS A 73 22.26 -34.49 5.21
C CYS A 73 22.60 -33.66 3.98
N ILE A 74 22.74 -34.31 2.82
CA ILE A 74 22.98 -33.64 1.52
C ILE A 74 21.84 -32.66 1.17
N HIS A 75 20.63 -32.93 1.67
CA HIS A 75 19.45 -32.09 1.48
C HIS A 75 19.28 -31.03 2.59
N TYR A 76 20.26 -30.88 3.48
CA TYR A 76 20.27 -29.82 4.46
C TYR A 76 20.30 -28.46 3.78
N THR A 77 19.35 -27.62 4.17
CA THR A 77 19.31 -26.21 3.80
C THR A 77 19.10 -25.45 5.09
N GLU A 78 20.01 -24.55 5.43
CA GLU A 78 19.82 -23.64 6.54
C GLU A 78 18.55 -22.83 6.30
N GLU A 79 17.53 -23.08 7.12
CA GLU A 79 16.30 -22.29 7.07
C GLU A 79 16.59 -20.94 7.73
N VAL A 80 17.10 -20.00 6.95
CA VAL A 80 17.08 -18.59 7.36
C VAL A 80 15.61 -18.23 7.55
N LYS A 81 15.19 -18.09 8.81
CA LYS A 81 13.88 -17.53 9.16
C LYS A 81 13.89 -16.04 8.81
N ASP A 82 13.85 -15.72 7.53
CA ASP A 82 13.65 -14.36 7.02
C ASP A 82 12.24 -13.80 7.32
N GLY A 83 11.51 -14.46 8.22
CA GLY A 83 10.29 -13.95 8.84
C GLY A 83 10.51 -13.01 10.01
N THR A 84 11.75 -12.76 10.43
CA THR A 84 12.01 -11.65 11.36
C THR A 84 11.90 -10.37 10.57
N ARG A 85 10.69 -9.78 10.51
CA ARG A 85 10.56 -8.35 10.20
C ARG A 85 11.54 -7.64 11.12
N LYS A 86 12.67 -7.17 10.57
CA LYS A 86 13.58 -6.29 11.28
C LYS A 86 12.71 -5.15 11.80
N ARG A 87 12.51 -5.11 13.11
CA ARG A 87 11.93 -3.95 13.80
C ARG A 87 12.88 -2.81 13.47
N ARG A 88 12.44 -1.86 12.65
CA ARG A 88 13.20 -0.63 12.42
C ARG A 88 12.64 0.36 13.43
N SER A 89 13.07 0.22 14.67
CA SER A 89 12.74 1.19 15.71
C SER A 89 13.31 2.55 15.31
N GLY A 90 12.45 3.40 14.75
CA GLY A 90 12.77 4.74 14.27
C GLY A 90 11.69 5.27 13.32
N THR A 91 11.46 6.59 13.35
CA THR A 91 10.65 7.30 12.36
C THR A 91 11.37 7.22 11.02
N THR A 92 10.96 6.30 10.15
CA THR A 92 11.58 6.16 8.83
C THR A 92 10.98 7.23 7.92
N LEU A 93 11.81 8.17 7.46
CA LEU A 93 11.44 9.14 6.45
C LEU A 93 11.26 8.40 5.12
N ALA A 94 10.08 8.53 4.52
CA ALA A 94 9.77 7.95 3.23
C ALA A 94 9.27 9.05 2.29
N ILE A 95 9.72 9.03 1.04
CA ILE A 95 9.26 9.97 0.01
C ILE A 95 8.04 9.40 -0.69
N ALA A 96 7.01 10.24 -0.89
CA ALA A 96 5.87 9.88 -1.71
C ALA A 96 6.23 10.00 -3.19
N SER A 97 6.16 8.90 -3.94
CA SER A 97 6.28 8.95 -5.40
C SER A 97 5.04 9.58 -6.06
N GLU A 98 5.19 10.18 -7.24
CA GLU A 98 4.06 10.74 -8.01
C GLU A 98 2.92 9.73 -8.20
N ASP A 99 3.27 8.47 -8.52
CA ASP A 99 2.28 7.40 -8.70
C ASP A 99 1.55 7.06 -7.41
N GLN A 100 2.18 7.20 -6.25
CA GLN A 100 1.51 7.03 -4.96
C GLN A 100 0.55 8.17 -4.68
N ILE A 101 0.93 9.42 -4.99
CA ILE A 101 0.06 10.59 -4.86
C ILE A 101 -1.16 10.42 -5.76
N ARG A 102 -0.97 10.14 -7.05
CA ARG A 102 -2.07 9.93 -8.02
C ARG A 102 -3.01 8.80 -7.59
N ARG A 103 -2.47 7.66 -7.14
CA ARG A 103 -3.29 6.57 -6.60
C ARG A 103 -4.05 6.97 -5.34
N SER A 104 -3.44 7.77 -4.47
CA SER A 104 -4.11 8.24 -3.25
C SER A 104 -5.29 9.15 -3.58
N LEU A 105 -5.09 10.12 -4.47
CA LEU A 105 -6.12 11.05 -4.94
C LEU A 105 -7.28 10.31 -5.62
N LYS A 106 -6.98 9.45 -6.60
CA LYS A 106 -8.00 8.67 -7.31
C LYS A 106 -8.85 7.83 -6.35
N GLN A 107 -8.19 7.10 -5.46
CA GLN A 107 -8.92 6.31 -4.48
C GLN A 107 -9.66 7.17 -3.44
N GLY A 108 -9.20 8.39 -3.16
CA GLY A 108 -9.92 9.34 -2.30
C GLY A 108 -11.23 9.79 -2.93
N PHE A 109 -11.19 10.09 -4.23
CA PHE A 109 -12.36 10.45 -5.02
C PHE A 109 -13.35 9.29 -5.12
N GLU A 110 -12.88 8.10 -5.46
CA GLU A 110 -13.71 6.88 -5.47
C GLU A 110 -14.38 6.63 -4.11
N LEU A 111 -13.72 6.91 -2.99
CA LEU A 111 -14.32 6.74 -1.66
C LEU A 111 -15.44 7.74 -1.40
N GLU A 112 -15.32 8.95 -1.94
CA GLU A 112 -16.32 10.00 -1.75
C GLU A 112 -17.58 9.73 -2.55
N LEU A 113 -17.46 9.15 -3.75
CA LEU A 113 -18.59 8.78 -4.61
C LEU A 113 -19.41 7.58 -4.13
N LEU A 114 -18.85 6.71 -3.28
CA LEU A 114 -19.58 5.53 -2.78
C LEU A 114 -20.75 5.92 -1.88
N SER A 115 -21.86 5.21 -2.03
CA SER A 115 -22.99 5.31 -1.09
C SER A 115 -22.59 4.84 0.30
N ASP A 116 -23.31 5.28 1.33
CA ASP A 116 -22.99 4.90 2.71
C ASP A 116 -23.13 3.38 2.94
N GLU A 117 -24.09 2.73 2.28
CA GLU A 117 -24.22 1.26 2.30
C GLU A 117 -23.01 0.54 1.71
N GLU A 118 -22.47 1.03 0.59
CA GLU A 118 -21.29 0.47 -0.04
C GLU A 118 -20.04 0.71 0.79
N ARG A 119 -19.93 1.87 1.44
CA ARG A 119 -18.85 2.19 2.38
C ARG A 119 -18.85 1.22 3.55
N GLU A 120 -20.01 0.90 4.13
CA GLU A 120 -20.12 -0.08 5.22
C GLU A 120 -19.76 -1.49 4.77
N LYS A 121 -20.28 -1.94 3.63
CA LYS A 121 -19.93 -3.24 3.04
C LYS A 121 -18.41 -3.37 2.85
N ARG A 122 -17.75 -2.32 2.35
CA ARG A 122 -16.29 -2.29 2.15
C ARG A 122 -15.53 -2.30 3.48
N LYS A 123 -16.01 -1.59 4.50
CA LYS A 123 -15.43 -1.61 5.86
C LYS A 123 -15.51 -3.01 6.46
N GLU A 124 -16.67 -3.66 6.34
CA GLU A 124 -16.90 -5.01 6.88
C GLU A 124 -16.07 -6.07 6.12
N GLU A 125 -15.99 -5.98 4.80
CA GLU A 125 -15.15 -6.89 4.01
C GLU A 125 -13.65 -6.74 4.39
N ASN A 126 -13.18 -5.51 4.58
CA ASN A 126 -11.83 -5.23 5.07
C ASN A 126 -11.60 -5.77 6.49
N ARG A 127 -12.59 -5.66 7.38
CA ARG A 127 -12.54 -6.23 8.73
C ARG A 127 -12.42 -7.75 8.68
N ARG A 128 -13.23 -8.41 7.84
CA ARG A 128 -13.17 -9.87 7.60
C ARG A 128 -11.81 -10.31 7.06
N LYS A 129 -11.28 -9.60 6.06
CA LYS A 129 -9.93 -9.85 5.50
C LYS A 129 -8.84 -9.69 6.54
N ARG A 130 -8.92 -8.65 7.38
CA ARG A 130 -7.96 -8.41 8.49
C ARG A 130 -8.02 -9.53 9.53
N ASN A 131 -9.21 -9.93 9.95
CA ASN A 131 -9.40 -11.01 10.92
C ASN A 131 -8.86 -12.36 10.40
N LYS A 132 -9.09 -12.66 9.11
CA LYS A 132 -8.51 -13.86 8.46
C LYS A 132 -6.97 -13.82 8.42
N ARG A 133 -6.36 -12.64 8.25
CA ARG A 133 -4.89 -12.48 8.25
C ARG A 133 -4.29 -12.60 9.66
N ILE A 134 -4.92 -12.00 10.66
CA ILE A 134 -4.48 -12.08 12.06
C ILE A 134 -4.49 -13.54 12.55
N ARG A 135 -5.54 -14.30 12.22
CA ARG A 135 -5.62 -15.74 12.55
C ARG A 135 -4.54 -16.59 11.88
N ARG A 136 -3.94 -16.12 10.78
CA ARG A 136 -2.86 -16.85 10.06
C ARG A 136 -1.46 -16.48 10.52
N ASN A 137 -1.27 -15.30 11.13
CA ASN A 137 0.03 -14.80 11.58
C ASN A 137 -0.07 -14.33 13.05
N SER A 138 0.14 -15.24 13.99
CA SER A 138 0.19 -14.97 15.44
C SER A 138 1.52 -14.35 15.90
N GLY A 139 2.08 -13.43 15.10
CA GLY A 139 3.27 -12.67 15.46
C GLY A 139 2.87 -11.32 16.06
N ILE A 140 3.49 -10.95 17.18
CA ILE A 140 3.32 -9.65 17.86
C ILE A 140 3.62 -8.52 16.87
N ASN A 141 2.56 -7.89 16.35
CA ASN A 141 2.66 -6.74 15.45
C ASN A 141 2.64 -5.45 16.29
N LYS A 142 3.80 -4.95 16.71
CA LYS A 142 3.92 -3.51 16.98
C LYS A 142 4.15 -2.83 15.62
N SER A 143 3.17 -2.05 15.16
CA SER A 143 3.31 -1.25 13.94
C SER A 143 4.05 0.04 14.28
N GLU A 144 5.23 0.23 13.69
CA GLU A 144 5.94 1.51 13.70
C GLU A 144 5.16 2.53 12.82
N GLN A 145 5.15 3.79 13.22
CA GLN A 145 4.55 4.88 12.45
C GLN A 145 5.57 5.36 11.40
N LEU A 146 5.29 5.10 10.13
CA LEU A 146 6.03 5.70 9.01
C LEU A 146 5.53 7.13 8.83
N SER A 147 6.41 8.13 8.94
CA SER A 147 6.12 9.48 8.48
C SER A 147 6.61 9.60 7.04
N ILE A 148 5.73 10.10 6.18
CA ILE A 148 6.05 10.37 4.78
C ILE A 148 6.32 11.86 4.69
N VAL A 149 7.48 12.23 4.14
CA VAL A 149 7.85 13.63 3.90
C VAL A 149 7.87 13.86 2.40
N LEU A 150 7.27 14.96 1.96
CA LEU A 150 7.39 15.45 0.60
C LEU A 150 8.74 16.18 0.51
N VAL A 151 9.68 15.62 -0.25
CA VAL A 151 10.99 16.24 -0.47
C VAL A 151 10.87 17.20 -1.65
N THR A 152 11.17 18.46 -1.40
CA THR A 152 11.18 19.54 -2.41
C THR A 152 12.54 19.70 -3.10
N ASN A 153 13.62 19.12 -2.56
CA ASN A 153 14.98 19.21 -3.11
C ASN A 153 15.47 17.86 -3.68
N PRO A 154 15.79 17.75 -4.98
CA PRO A 154 16.19 16.49 -5.62
C PRO A 154 17.45 15.84 -5.02
N GLU A 155 18.37 16.59 -4.41
CA GLU A 155 19.61 16.03 -3.83
C GLU A 155 19.35 15.18 -2.57
N GLU A 156 18.40 15.61 -1.73
CA GLU A 156 17.95 14.87 -0.54
C GLU A 156 17.14 13.60 -0.92
N ALA A 157 16.52 13.60 -2.09
CA ALA A 157 15.68 12.49 -2.54
C ALA A 157 16.50 11.20 -2.81
N THR A 158 17.70 11.36 -3.37
CA THR A 158 18.58 10.25 -3.78
C THR A 158 19.06 9.38 -2.62
N GLN A 159 19.29 9.95 -1.43
CA GLN A 159 19.72 9.19 -0.26
C GLN A 159 18.57 8.38 0.38
N VAL A 160 17.34 8.90 0.35
CA VAL A 160 16.16 8.25 0.97
C VAL A 160 15.53 7.18 0.06
N LEU A 161 15.62 7.34 -1.25
CA LEU A 161 15.02 6.41 -2.24
C LEU A 161 15.61 4.99 -2.20
N ASN A 162 16.86 4.83 -1.77
CA ASN A 162 17.55 3.54 -1.81
C ASN A 162 17.14 2.56 -0.68
N GLU A 163 16.46 3.01 0.37
CA GLU A 163 16.24 2.16 1.55
C GLU A 163 14.78 1.91 1.96
N VAL A 164 13.79 2.58 1.35
CA VAL A 164 12.41 2.54 1.84
C VAL A 164 11.40 2.57 0.70
N LYS A 165 10.70 1.45 0.46
CA LYS A 165 9.45 1.46 -0.31
C LYS A 165 8.50 2.47 0.35
N GLY A 166 8.19 3.56 -0.36
CA GLY A 166 7.34 4.64 0.15
C GLY A 166 6.10 4.10 0.86
N GLY A 167 5.86 4.58 2.09
CA GLY A 167 4.71 4.19 2.88
C GLY A 167 3.39 4.48 2.17
N ARG A 168 2.28 3.92 2.68
CA ARG A 168 0.95 4.26 2.17
C ARG A 168 0.57 5.67 2.65
N LEU A 169 0.26 6.57 1.71
CA LEU A 169 -0.36 7.86 2.03
C LEU A 169 -1.70 7.64 2.74
N VAL A 170 -1.79 8.20 3.95
CA VAL A 170 -2.98 8.12 4.79
C VAL A 170 -3.97 9.19 4.32
N LYS A 171 -5.22 8.78 4.16
CA LYS A 171 -6.31 9.65 3.72
C LYS A 171 -7.14 10.07 4.93
N ARG A 172 -7.50 11.34 4.97
CA ARG A 172 -8.34 11.94 6.01
C ARG A 172 -9.41 12.81 5.35
N ASN A 173 -10.60 12.80 5.92
CA ASN A 173 -11.56 13.85 5.64
C ASN A 173 -11.20 15.09 6.48
N VAL A 174 -11.65 16.27 6.07
CA VAL A 174 -11.43 17.52 6.81
C VAL A 174 -11.90 17.42 8.27
N ASP A 175 -13.05 16.81 8.53
CA ASP A 175 -13.63 16.59 9.86
C ASP A 175 -12.91 15.53 10.71
N ALA A 176 -12.06 14.71 10.09
CA ALA A 176 -11.39 13.58 10.73
C ALA A 176 -9.91 13.86 11.05
N LEU A 177 -9.46 15.11 10.91
CA LEU A 177 -8.10 15.52 11.23
C LEU A 177 -7.88 15.67 12.73
N THR A 178 -6.71 15.23 13.17
CA THR A 178 -6.35 15.23 14.59
C THR A 178 -4.96 15.85 14.78
N ASN A 179 -4.61 16.20 16.02
CA ASN A 179 -3.27 16.70 16.35
C ASN A 179 -2.15 15.70 16.00
N GLY A 180 -2.46 14.40 15.93
CA GLY A 180 -1.51 13.38 15.50
C GLY A 180 -1.21 13.38 13.99
N ASP A 181 -1.95 14.17 13.20
CA ASP A 181 -1.70 14.37 11.78
C ASP A 181 -0.81 15.59 11.51
N LEU A 182 -0.53 16.45 12.50
CA LEU A 182 0.36 17.60 12.36
C LEU A 182 1.75 17.17 11.87
N TRP A 183 2.34 17.98 11.00
CA TRP A 183 3.67 17.78 10.38
C TRP A 183 3.79 16.49 9.55
N ASN A 184 2.67 15.82 9.26
CA ASN A 184 2.67 14.62 8.45
C ASN A 184 2.06 14.90 7.08
N THR A 185 2.60 14.24 6.05
CA THR A 185 1.95 14.20 4.74
C THR A 185 0.66 13.39 4.80
N ARG A 186 -0.45 14.01 4.41
CA ARG A 186 -1.79 13.40 4.36
C ARG A 186 -2.49 13.77 3.07
N THR A 187 -3.34 12.86 2.60
CA THR A 187 -4.31 13.16 1.54
C THR A 187 -5.62 13.57 2.18
N ILE A 188 -6.06 14.80 1.96
CA ILE A 188 -7.27 15.39 2.53
C ILE A 188 -8.38 15.42 1.49
N ILE A 189 -9.60 15.11 1.94
CA ILE A 189 -10.83 15.11 1.13
C ILE A 189 -11.82 16.09 1.77
N GLY A 190 -12.29 17.05 0.98
CA GLY A 190 -13.31 18.02 1.37
C GLY A 190 -14.10 18.54 0.17
N TYR A 191 -15.09 19.38 0.42
CA TYR A 191 -15.85 20.07 -0.62
C TYR A 191 -15.33 21.49 -0.81
N PHE A 192 -15.32 21.99 -2.05
CA PHE A 192 -14.97 23.38 -2.32
C PHE A 192 -15.89 24.33 -1.55
N TYR A 193 -15.30 25.33 -0.90
CA TYR A 193 -16.03 26.39 -0.21
C TYR A 193 -15.72 27.76 -0.81
N ASP A 194 -14.44 28.11 -0.88
CA ASP A 194 -13.98 29.41 -1.36
C ASP A 194 -12.55 29.35 -1.91
N LEU A 195 -12.16 30.36 -2.68
CA LEU A 195 -10.82 30.50 -3.23
C LEU A 195 -10.31 31.93 -3.00
N GLU A 196 -9.17 32.03 -2.34
CA GLU A 196 -8.41 33.28 -2.27
C GLU A 196 -7.18 33.15 -3.15
N HIS A 197 -7.12 33.94 -4.22
CA HIS A 197 -5.98 33.94 -5.13
C HIS A 197 -5.23 35.27 -5.03
N SER A 198 -3.92 35.20 -4.75
CA SER A 198 -2.99 36.32 -4.88
C SER A 198 -1.80 35.93 -5.75
N LYS A 199 -0.96 36.90 -6.11
CA LYS A 199 0.21 36.67 -6.95
C LYS A 199 1.20 35.66 -6.35
N GLU A 200 1.34 35.65 -5.03
CA GLU A 200 2.39 34.86 -4.35
C GLU A 200 1.82 33.65 -3.59
N ARG A 201 0.50 33.63 -3.35
CA ARG A 201 -0.16 32.55 -2.62
C ARG A 201 -1.55 32.29 -3.18
N THR A 202 -1.95 31.03 -3.19
CA THR A 202 -3.34 30.65 -3.43
C THR A 202 -3.83 29.79 -2.28
N ILE A 203 -5.02 30.10 -1.77
CA ILE A 203 -5.66 29.38 -0.68
C ILE A 203 -6.99 28.86 -1.18
N VAL A 204 -7.13 27.54 -1.26
CA VAL A 204 -8.41 26.88 -1.55
C VAL A 204 -9.02 26.47 -0.22
N ARG A 205 -10.14 27.07 0.17
CA ARG A 205 -10.87 26.69 1.38
C ARG A 205 -11.81 25.55 1.09
N VAL A 206 -11.74 24.51 1.92
CA VAL A 206 -12.59 23.33 1.81
C VAL A 206 -13.37 23.08 3.09
N VAL A 207 -14.55 22.48 2.95
CA VAL A 207 -15.47 22.18 4.06
C VAL A 207 -15.94 20.73 4.02
N LYS A 208 -16.12 20.13 5.20
CA LYS A 208 -16.85 18.86 5.36
C LYS A 208 -17.46 18.77 6.75
N ASN A 209 -18.74 18.44 6.85
CA ASN A 209 -19.48 18.30 8.12
C ASN A 209 -19.27 19.51 9.07
N GLY A 210 -19.25 20.73 8.52
CA GLY A 210 -19.04 21.97 9.29
C GLY A 210 -17.60 22.27 9.70
N SER A 211 -16.64 21.38 9.41
CA SER A 211 -15.20 21.62 9.63
C SER A 211 -14.57 22.23 8.39
N PHE A 212 -13.78 23.29 8.57
CA PHE A 212 -13.07 24.00 7.51
C PHE A 212 -11.58 23.69 7.52
N LEU A 213 -10.96 23.77 6.34
CA LEU A 213 -9.52 23.64 6.17
C LEU A 213 -9.04 24.46 4.97
N ASP A 214 -7.90 25.11 5.14
CA ASP A 214 -7.24 25.91 4.12
C ASP A 214 -6.16 25.08 3.41
N ILE A 215 -6.28 24.86 2.10
CA ILE A 215 -5.25 24.24 1.27
C ILE A 215 -4.41 25.37 0.65
N LYS A 216 -3.15 25.47 1.05
CA LYS A 216 -2.23 26.55 0.71
C LYS A 216 -1.23 26.11 -0.36
N PHE A 217 -1.10 26.95 -1.37
CA PHE A 217 -0.06 26.93 -2.38
C PHE A 217 0.78 28.18 -2.16
N GLU A 218 2.01 27.99 -1.69
CA GLU A 218 2.94 29.06 -1.28
C GLU A 218 3.98 29.32 -2.38
N GLU A 219 4.83 30.32 -2.19
CA GLU A 219 5.84 30.76 -3.16
C GLU A 219 6.69 29.61 -3.70
N ALA A 220 7.11 28.67 -2.85
CA ALA A 220 7.89 27.50 -3.26
C ALA A 220 7.18 26.63 -4.32
N PHE A 221 5.85 26.53 -4.26
CA PHE A 221 5.06 25.82 -5.25
C PHE A 221 5.09 26.56 -6.60
N PHE A 222 4.89 27.88 -6.59
CA PHE A 222 4.88 28.69 -7.81
C PHE A 222 6.27 28.87 -8.43
N ALA A 223 7.32 28.89 -7.61
CA ALA A 223 8.71 28.88 -8.08
C ALA A 223 9.00 27.59 -8.88
N ALA A 224 8.47 26.45 -8.43
CA ALA A 224 8.60 25.18 -9.15
C ALA A 224 7.67 25.08 -10.36
N MET A 225 6.48 25.69 -10.30
CA MET A 225 5.41 25.55 -11.30
C MET A 225 4.72 26.89 -11.62
N PRO A 226 5.38 27.82 -12.33
CA PRO A 226 4.81 29.14 -12.62
C PRO A 226 3.51 29.08 -13.43
N GLU A 227 3.37 28.08 -14.31
CA GLU A 227 2.19 27.85 -15.15
C GLU A 227 0.88 27.68 -14.38
N TYR A 228 0.93 27.23 -13.12
CA TYR A 228 -0.27 27.00 -12.31
C TYR A 228 -0.89 28.28 -11.76
N GLN A 229 -0.13 29.39 -11.70
CA GLN A 229 -0.60 30.67 -11.13
C GLN A 229 -1.89 31.14 -11.82
N GLY A 230 -1.94 31.03 -13.14
CA GLY A 230 -3.10 31.42 -13.93
C GLY A 230 -4.23 30.39 -13.96
N MET A 231 -4.11 29.20 -13.38
CA MET A 231 -5.12 28.14 -13.54
C MET A 231 -6.11 28.03 -12.37
N PHE A 232 -5.79 28.58 -11.19
CA PHE A 232 -6.63 28.40 -10.00
C PHE A 232 -8.02 29.03 -10.10
N HIS A 233 -8.16 30.13 -10.85
CA HIS A 233 -9.47 30.74 -11.11
C HIS A 233 -10.46 29.79 -11.81
N LEU A 234 -9.97 28.75 -12.49
CA LEU A 234 -10.81 27.73 -13.13
C LEU A 234 -11.55 26.87 -12.10
N ILE A 235 -11.04 26.76 -10.87
CA ILE A 235 -11.72 26.03 -9.80
C ILE A 235 -13.02 26.74 -9.42
N GLU A 236 -12.97 28.07 -9.25
CA GLU A 236 -14.18 28.87 -8.99
C GLU A 236 -15.17 28.78 -10.14
N ARG A 237 -14.68 28.85 -11.39
CA ARG A 237 -15.54 28.72 -12.56
C ARG A 237 -16.23 27.36 -12.58
N PHE A 238 -15.47 26.29 -12.39
CA PHE A 238 -16.01 24.93 -12.30
C PHE A 238 -17.02 24.81 -11.15
N ALA A 239 -16.82 25.53 -10.04
CA ALA A 239 -17.74 25.57 -8.88
C ALA A 239 -19.04 26.30 -9.13
N LYS A 240 -19.05 27.28 -10.03
CA LYS A 240 -20.29 27.95 -10.43
C LYS A 240 -21.12 27.08 -11.38
N GLU A 241 -20.47 26.21 -12.15
CA GLU A 241 -21.11 25.34 -13.13
C GLU A 241 -21.55 23.98 -12.54
N ASN A 242 -20.98 23.57 -11.40
CA ASN A 242 -21.23 22.27 -10.78
C ASN A 242 -21.53 22.40 -9.29
N ASP A 243 -22.63 21.80 -8.85
CA ASP A 243 -22.93 21.69 -7.42
C ASP A 243 -22.01 20.66 -6.73
N ARG A 244 -21.50 21.03 -5.55
CA ARG A 244 -20.72 20.14 -4.66
C ARG A 244 -19.46 19.53 -5.29
N ILE A 245 -18.50 20.39 -5.60
CA ILE A 245 -17.16 19.93 -6.02
C ILE A 245 -16.40 19.29 -4.88
N ILE A 246 -15.85 18.10 -5.14
CA ILE A 246 -14.92 17.42 -4.26
C ILE A 246 -13.51 17.92 -4.56
N ILE A 247 -12.83 18.47 -3.56
CA ILE A 247 -11.42 18.86 -3.63
C ILE A 247 -10.61 17.84 -2.83
N ILE A 248 -9.56 17.31 -3.45
CA ILE A 248 -8.64 16.38 -2.81
C ILE A 248 -7.23 16.91 -2.96
N ALA A 249 -6.54 17.07 -1.84
CA ALA A 249 -5.17 17.55 -1.83
C ALA A 249 -4.25 16.61 -1.03
N THR A 250 -3.02 16.43 -1.46
CA THR A 250 -1.96 15.75 -0.72
C THR A 250 -0.88 16.76 -0.40
N GLY A 251 -0.60 16.93 0.90
CA GLY A 251 0.37 17.89 1.38
C GLY A 251 0.68 17.69 2.85
N GLU A 252 1.51 18.57 3.39
CA GLU A 252 1.88 18.57 4.80
C GLU A 252 0.79 19.27 5.63
N VAL A 253 0.30 18.60 6.68
CA VAL A 253 -0.68 19.19 7.60
C VAL A 253 0.01 20.10 8.60
N ARG A 254 -0.41 21.37 8.61
CA ARG A 254 0.01 22.40 9.54
C ARG A 254 -1.18 22.88 10.36
N ARG A 255 -0.89 23.62 11.43
CA ARG A 255 -1.90 24.34 12.19
C ARG A 255 -1.86 25.80 11.79
N ASN A 256 -3.01 26.38 11.47
CA ASN A 256 -3.14 27.81 11.33
C ASN A 256 -3.32 28.41 12.73
N GLU A 257 -2.36 29.21 13.19
CA GLU A 257 -2.39 29.82 14.53
C GLU A 257 -3.50 30.87 14.66
N GLU A 258 -3.83 31.57 13.58
CA GLU A 258 -4.83 32.66 13.57
C GLU A 258 -6.26 32.12 13.70
N LYS A 259 -6.61 31.13 12.87
CA LYS A 259 -7.96 30.54 12.84
C LYS A 259 -8.14 29.36 13.80
N LYS A 260 -7.04 28.87 14.40
CA LYS A 260 -6.98 27.59 15.14
C LYS A 260 -7.44 26.36 14.34
N GLU A 261 -7.60 26.49 13.04
CA GLU A 261 -7.96 25.43 12.09
C GLU A 261 -6.72 24.70 11.56
N PHE A 262 -6.91 23.53 10.95
CA PHE A 262 -5.83 22.87 10.21
C PHE A 262 -5.67 23.51 8.83
N SER A 263 -4.45 23.50 8.32
CA SER A 263 -4.13 23.89 6.94
C SER A 263 -3.24 22.86 6.29
N VAL A 264 -3.24 22.79 4.97
CA VAL A 264 -2.32 21.92 4.23
C VAL A 264 -1.51 22.69 3.23
N SER A 265 -0.19 22.58 3.32
CA SER A 265 0.74 23.11 2.33
C SER A 265 1.01 22.06 1.27
N VAL A 266 0.68 22.37 0.01
CA VAL A 266 0.88 21.48 -1.14
C VAL A 266 2.13 21.92 -1.90
N PHE A 267 3.04 20.98 -2.13
CA PHE A 267 4.32 21.25 -2.78
C PHE A 267 4.46 20.61 -4.17
N ASP A 268 3.62 19.62 -4.51
CA ASP A 268 3.67 18.88 -5.77
C ASP A 268 2.47 19.24 -6.66
N LYS A 269 2.69 19.47 -7.95
CA LYS A 269 1.64 19.70 -8.97
C LYS A 269 0.62 18.57 -9.08
N ASN A 270 1.05 17.33 -8.81
CA ASN A 270 0.18 16.16 -8.75
C ASN A 270 -0.57 16.07 -7.42
N GLY A 271 -0.28 16.94 -6.46
CA GLY A 271 -0.84 16.96 -5.13
C GLY A 271 -2.27 17.50 -5.06
N LEU A 272 -2.84 18.04 -6.14
CA LEU A 272 -4.21 18.57 -6.17
C LEU A 272 -5.07 17.83 -7.21
N SER A 273 -6.30 17.50 -6.82
CA SER A 273 -7.35 17.06 -7.73
C SER A 273 -8.66 17.78 -7.42
N VAL A 274 -9.31 18.25 -8.48
CA VAL A 274 -10.60 18.94 -8.45
C VAL A 274 -11.61 18.04 -9.15
N HIS A 275 -12.55 17.50 -8.38
CA HIS A 275 -13.58 16.55 -8.84
C HIS A 275 -13.01 15.39 -9.67
N GLY A 276 -11.88 14.82 -9.23
CA GLY A 276 -11.21 13.71 -9.91
C GLY A 276 -10.34 14.10 -11.12
N LYS A 277 -10.34 15.38 -11.53
CA LYS A 277 -9.52 15.93 -12.61
C LYS A 277 -8.29 16.65 -12.04
N ARG A 278 -7.24 16.81 -12.86
CA ARG A 278 -6.13 17.71 -12.53
C ARG A 278 -6.46 19.12 -13.00
N LEU A 279 -5.82 20.12 -12.41
CA LEU A 279 -6.05 21.51 -12.79
C LEU A 279 -5.70 21.80 -14.27
N VAL A 280 -4.65 21.16 -14.78
CA VAL A 280 -4.26 21.22 -16.20
C VAL A 280 -5.32 20.59 -17.12
N ASP A 281 -5.97 19.52 -16.68
CA ASP A 281 -7.01 18.87 -17.46
C ASP A 281 -8.27 19.75 -17.51
N LEU A 282 -8.63 20.39 -16.38
CA LEU A 282 -9.69 21.42 -16.35
C LEU A 282 -9.36 22.60 -17.28
N ALA A 283 -8.14 23.11 -17.24
CA ALA A 283 -7.70 24.18 -18.13
C ALA A 283 -7.86 23.80 -19.61
N ARG A 284 -7.51 22.56 -19.94
CA ARG A 284 -7.69 22.03 -21.30
C ARG A 284 -9.16 21.94 -21.71
N GLU A 285 -10.03 21.46 -20.83
CA GLU A 285 -11.47 21.38 -21.11
C GLU A 285 -12.07 22.77 -21.37
N TYR A 286 -11.73 23.75 -20.54
CA TYR A 286 -12.20 25.13 -20.74
C TYR A 286 -11.58 25.82 -21.95
N ALA A 287 -10.35 25.46 -22.35
CA ALA A 287 -9.72 25.98 -23.55
C ALA A 287 -10.31 25.37 -24.83
N LEU A 288 -10.76 24.11 -24.79
CA LEU A 288 -11.33 23.40 -25.94
C LEU A 288 -12.85 23.54 -26.07
N GLY A 289 -13.54 24.12 -25.08
CA GLY A 289 -14.99 24.36 -25.12
C GLY A 289 -15.86 23.09 -25.04
N HIS A 290 -15.30 21.94 -24.65
CA HIS A 290 -16.05 20.70 -24.53
C HIS A 290 -16.73 20.59 -23.16
N PHE A 291 -18.02 20.91 -23.13
CA PHE A 291 -18.93 20.53 -22.04
C PHE A 291 -19.44 19.11 -22.30
N ASN A 292 -18.93 18.11 -21.60
CA ASN A 292 -19.59 16.81 -21.51
C ASN A 292 -20.20 16.67 -20.11
N PHE A 293 -21.53 16.64 -20.09
CA PHE A 293 -22.39 16.32 -18.96
C PHE A 293 -22.28 14.85 -18.56
#